data_AF-F8FHY7-F1
#
_entry.id   AF-F8FHY7-F1
#
_cell.length_a   1.000
_cell.length_b   1.000
_cell.length_c   1.000
_cell.angle_alpha   90.00
_cell.angle_beta   90.00
_cell.angle_gamma   90.00
#
_symmetry.space_group_name_H-M   'P 1'
#
loop_
_entity.id
_entity.type
_entity.pdbx_description
1 polymer ?
#
loop_
_entity_poly.entity_id
_entity_poly.type
_entity_poly.pdbx_seq_one_letter_code
_entity_poly.pdbx_strand_id
1 'polypeptide(L)'
;MVQAKAEQLQLVFGTQGDDMITAAAKERVFAGAGSDLVQVLEGSDGADLHGGTGEDTLRAYTDYRTLSDGNLFIGGTGGDRYEIEVIGDIYGGGHTIREQGSAGETDTLRFFGGASPGDMRVIRDGHSLYMHQGEYGVTVNIEHFFDNAGYRIERFEFEDGTVWTDKEVEQMALAMAGSTGAGGSGQAQAALEDFPNILLASSPMIP
;
A
#
# COMPACT_ATOMS: atom_id res chain seq x y z
N MET A 1 -30.96 1.65 -29.84
CA MET A 1 -30.71 1.14 -28.47
C MET A 1 -29.22 0.87 -28.37
N VAL A 2 -28.48 1.70 -27.63
CA VAL A 2 -27.07 1.43 -27.33
C VAL A 2 -27.08 0.48 -26.14
N GLN A 3 -26.73 -0.78 -26.36
CA GLN A 3 -26.44 -1.69 -25.26
C GLN A 3 -25.17 -1.18 -24.58
N ALA A 4 -25.29 -0.68 -23.36
CA ALA A 4 -24.15 -0.57 -22.47
C ALA A 4 -23.62 -2.00 -22.28
N LYS A 5 -22.45 -2.29 -22.86
CA LYS A 5 -21.73 -3.53 -22.58
C LYS A 5 -21.31 -3.41 -21.12
N ALA A 6 -21.89 -4.21 -20.24
CA ALA A 6 -21.33 -4.35 -18.90
C ALA A 6 -19.86 -4.75 -19.06
N GLU A 7 -18.95 -3.97 -18.49
CA GLU A 7 -17.55 -4.40 -18.35
C GLU A 7 -17.61 -5.69 -17.52
N GLN A 8 -17.40 -6.84 -18.17
CA GLN A 8 -17.26 -8.09 -17.44
C GLN A 8 -15.91 -8.03 -16.75
N LEU A 9 -15.92 -8.05 -15.41
CA LEU A 9 -14.73 -8.33 -14.61
C LEU A 9 -14.10 -9.62 -15.15
N GLN A 10 -12.89 -9.52 -15.67
CA GLN A 10 -12.15 -10.65 -16.19
C GLN A 10 -11.46 -11.35 -15.02
N LEU A 11 -11.79 -12.63 -14.84
CA LEU A 11 -11.24 -13.45 -13.78
C LEU A 11 -10.03 -14.22 -14.31
N VAL A 12 -8.92 -14.15 -13.56
CA VAL A 12 -7.70 -14.90 -13.82
C VAL A 12 -7.45 -15.82 -12.63
N PHE A 13 -7.13 -17.07 -12.91
CA PHE A 13 -6.87 -18.09 -11.88
C PHE A 13 -5.50 -18.70 -12.11
N GLY A 14 -4.70 -18.79 -11.05
CA GLY A 14 -3.53 -19.65 -10.98
C GLY A 14 -3.92 -21.07 -10.57
N THR A 15 -2.99 -21.75 -9.91
CA THR A 15 -2.98 -23.19 -9.67
C THR A 15 -2.80 -23.50 -8.17
N GLN A 16 -2.23 -24.66 -7.86
CA GLN A 16 -1.91 -25.07 -6.49
C GLN A 16 -0.39 -25.05 -6.21
N GLY A 17 0.41 -24.58 -7.16
CA GLY A 17 1.83 -24.36 -6.95
C GLY A 17 2.22 -23.00 -7.51
N ASP A 18 3.49 -22.67 -7.32
CA ASP A 18 4.04 -21.35 -7.61
C ASP A 18 3.75 -20.86 -9.04
N ASP A 19 2.97 -19.80 -9.14
CA ASP A 19 2.54 -19.18 -10.38
C ASP A 19 3.19 -17.81 -10.61
N MET A 20 3.33 -17.45 -11.89
CA MET A 20 3.70 -16.09 -12.31
C MET A 20 2.59 -15.52 -13.18
N ILE A 21 1.85 -14.55 -12.64
CA ILE A 21 0.65 -13.99 -13.27
C ILE A 21 0.87 -12.50 -13.55
N THR A 22 0.46 -12.05 -14.74
CA THR A 22 0.38 -10.62 -15.07
C THR A 22 -1.08 -10.22 -15.19
N ALA A 23 -1.51 -9.30 -14.34
CA ALA A 23 -2.86 -8.74 -14.31
C ALA A 23 -2.97 -7.52 -15.24
N ALA A 24 -4.00 -7.49 -16.09
CA ALA A 24 -4.39 -6.30 -16.82
C ALA A 24 -5.35 -5.41 -15.98
N ALA A 25 -5.70 -4.25 -16.53
CA ALA A 25 -6.60 -3.31 -15.86
C ALA A 25 -7.96 -3.95 -15.58
N LYS A 26 -8.50 -3.72 -14.37
CA LYS A 26 -9.80 -4.21 -13.91
C LYS A 26 -9.97 -5.73 -13.93
N GLU A 27 -8.86 -6.47 -13.93
CA GLU A 27 -8.89 -7.92 -13.73
C GLU A 27 -8.96 -8.26 -12.24
N ARG A 28 -9.58 -9.40 -11.94
CA ARG A 28 -9.49 -10.02 -10.63
C ARG A 28 -8.69 -11.31 -10.75
N VAL A 29 -7.57 -11.35 -10.05
CA VAL A 29 -6.64 -12.47 -10.04
C VAL A 29 -6.78 -13.25 -8.73
N PHE A 30 -6.84 -14.57 -8.83
CA PHE A 30 -6.70 -15.50 -7.71
C PHE A 30 -5.53 -16.43 -8.01
N ALA A 31 -4.38 -16.21 -7.37
CA ALA A 31 -3.17 -16.96 -7.66
C ALA A 31 -3.26 -18.40 -7.12
N GLY A 32 -3.76 -18.58 -5.90
CA GLY A 32 -4.20 -19.88 -5.41
C GLY A 32 -3.36 -20.35 -4.24
N ALA A 33 -2.67 -21.47 -4.40
CA ALA A 33 -1.74 -21.96 -3.38
C ALA A 33 -0.34 -22.04 -3.98
N GLY A 34 0.69 -21.85 -3.15
CA GLY A 34 2.07 -21.78 -3.59
C GLY A 34 2.67 -20.43 -3.21
N SER A 35 3.93 -20.21 -3.60
CA SER A 35 4.54 -18.88 -3.50
C SER A 35 4.41 -18.18 -4.84
N ASP A 36 3.38 -17.34 -4.98
CA ASP A 36 2.99 -16.76 -6.25
C ASP A 36 3.63 -15.38 -6.48
N LEU A 37 3.86 -15.05 -7.75
CA LEU A 37 4.19 -13.69 -8.18
C LEU A 37 3.05 -13.16 -9.06
N VAL A 38 2.30 -12.19 -8.55
CA VAL A 38 1.27 -11.48 -9.30
C VAL A 38 1.69 -10.04 -9.53
N GLN A 39 1.87 -9.65 -10.78
CA GLN A 39 2.25 -8.27 -11.14
C GLN A 39 1.16 -7.60 -11.97
N VAL A 40 0.83 -6.35 -11.66
CA VAL A 40 -0.02 -5.53 -12.54
C VAL A 40 0.80 -5.06 -13.73
N LEU A 41 0.23 -5.15 -14.94
CA LEU A 41 0.84 -4.63 -16.15
C LEU A 41 1.03 -3.11 -16.03
N GLU A 42 2.22 -2.59 -16.37
CA GLU A 42 2.49 -1.16 -16.38
C GLU A 42 1.43 -0.40 -17.21
N GLY A 43 0.88 0.68 -16.65
CA GLY A 43 -0.22 1.41 -17.28
C GLY A 43 -1.61 0.82 -17.04
N SER A 44 -1.75 -0.18 -16.17
CA SER A 44 -3.03 -0.78 -15.79
C SER A 44 -3.39 -0.46 -14.33
N ASP A 45 -4.69 -0.28 -14.09
CA ASP A 45 -5.27 0.03 -12.78
C ASP A 45 -6.59 -0.72 -12.54
N GLY A 46 -7.12 -0.61 -11.32
CA GLY A 46 -8.36 -1.25 -10.91
C GLY A 46 -8.26 -2.77 -10.76
N ALA A 47 -7.07 -3.35 -10.73
CA ALA A 47 -6.89 -4.78 -10.56
C ALA A 47 -7.13 -5.20 -9.09
N ASP A 48 -7.81 -6.33 -8.90
CA ASP A 48 -7.99 -7.00 -7.62
C ASP A 48 -7.06 -8.22 -7.56
N LEU A 49 -5.96 -8.14 -6.81
CA LEU A 49 -4.98 -9.21 -6.69
C LEU A 49 -5.20 -9.99 -5.40
N HIS A 50 -5.45 -11.30 -5.52
CA HIS A 50 -5.51 -12.24 -4.42
C HIS A 50 -4.37 -13.24 -4.54
N GLY A 51 -3.45 -13.27 -3.57
CA GLY A 51 -2.37 -14.26 -3.49
C GLY A 51 -2.93 -15.65 -3.14
N GLY A 52 -3.55 -15.75 -1.97
CA GLY A 52 -4.20 -16.97 -1.51
C GLY A 52 -3.44 -17.57 -0.34
N THR A 53 -2.86 -18.76 -0.51
CA THR A 53 -2.12 -19.42 0.56
C THR A 53 -0.66 -19.64 0.17
N GLY A 54 0.26 -19.22 1.03
CA GLY A 54 1.69 -19.34 0.80
C GLY A 54 2.35 -17.97 0.94
N GLU A 55 3.63 -17.86 0.61
CA GLU A 55 4.33 -16.57 0.66
C GLU A 55 4.25 -15.91 -0.72
N ASP A 56 3.31 -14.98 -0.89
CA ASP A 56 3.00 -14.37 -2.18
C ASP A 56 3.68 -13.01 -2.36
N THR A 57 4.00 -12.66 -3.61
CA THR A 57 4.46 -11.32 -3.99
C THR A 57 3.45 -10.68 -4.92
N LEU A 58 2.80 -9.62 -4.44
CA LEU A 58 1.85 -8.82 -5.23
C LEU A 58 2.48 -7.47 -5.57
N ARG A 59 2.70 -7.21 -6.86
CA ARG A 59 3.46 -6.05 -7.34
C ARG A 59 2.60 -5.14 -8.22
N ALA A 60 2.72 -3.83 -8.02
CA ALA A 60 2.23 -2.85 -8.98
C ALA A 60 3.26 -1.79 -9.32
N TYR A 61 3.11 -1.30 -10.55
CA TYR A 61 3.85 -0.18 -11.10
C TYR A 61 2.91 1.03 -11.15
N THR A 62 3.48 2.22 -10.96
CA THR A 62 2.70 3.46 -10.98
C THR A 62 2.55 3.94 -12.43
N ASP A 63 1.30 4.14 -12.89
CA ASP A 63 1.05 4.79 -14.18
C ASP A 63 0.99 6.32 -14.03
N TYR A 64 1.74 7.02 -14.86
CA TYR A 64 1.85 8.48 -14.92
C TYR A 64 0.71 9.17 -15.70
N ARG A 65 -0.17 8.41 -16.34
CA ARG A 65 -1.08 8.95 -17.37
C ARG A 65 -2.53 9.17 -16.91
N THR A 66 -2.92 8.62 -15.77
CA THR A 66 -4.34 8.62 -15.38
C THR A 66 -4.48 8.75 -13.87
N LEU A 67 -5.47 9.53 -13.42
CA LEU A 67 -5.99 9.45 -12.06
C LEU A 67 -6.50 8.02 -11.88
N SER A 68 -5.65 7.13 -11.37
CA SER A 68 -5.92 5.71 -11.41
C SER A 68 -6.89 5.31 -10.31
N ASP A 69 -7.73 4.30 -10.57
CA ASP A 69 -8.67 3.75 -9.58
C ASP A 69 -7.94 2.99 -8.44
N GLY A 70 -6.60 2.90 -8.50
CA GLY A 70 -5.82 2.10 -7.57
C GLY A 70 -5.91 0.61 -7.86
N ASN A 71 -5.05 -0.18 -7.23
CA ASN A 71 -5.19 -1.65 -7.23
C ASN A 71 -5.49 -2.11 -5.80
N LEU A 72 -6.26 -3.18 -5.67
CA LEU A 72 -6.51 -3.86 -4.41
C LEU A 72 -5.56 -5.06 -4.30
N PHE A 73 -4.88 -5.18 -3.17
CA PHE A 73 -4.00 -6.29 -2.85
C PHE A 73 -4.51 -7.01 -1.61
N ILE A 74 -4.63 -8.33 -1.72
CA ILE A 74 -4.99 -9.23 -0.63
C ILE A 74 -4.00 -10.39 -0.74
N GLY A 75 -2.97 -10.39 0.11
CA GLY A 75 -1.96 -11.45 0.17
C GLY A 75 -2.62 -12.78 0.52
N GLY A 76 -3.28 -12.84 1.67
CA GLY A 76 -4.02 -14.01 2.10
C GLY A 76 -3.41 -14.57 3.37
N THR A 77 -2.98 -15.83 3.36
CA THR A 77 -2.28 -16.44 4.50
C THR A 77 -0.83 -16.72 4.13
N GLY A 78 0.11 -16.32 4.98
CA GLY A 78 1.54 -16.50 4.78
C GLY A 78 2.28 -15.20 5.06
N GLY A 79 3.59 -15.17 4.82
CA GLY A 79 4.35 -13.93 4.91
C GLY A 79 4.39 -13.26 3.54
N ASP A 80 3.42 -12.39 3.27
CA ASP A 80 3.20 -11.81 1.96
C ASP A 80 4.01 -10.54 1.72
N ARG A 81 4.28 -10.25 0.45
CA ARG A 81 5.06 -9.09 0.02
C ARG A 81 4.28 -8.24 -0.97
N TYR A 82 3.97 -7.01 -0.56
CA TYR A 82 3.37 -5.98 -1.40
C TYR A 82 4.47 -5.07 -1.93
N GLU A 83 4.74 -5.14 -3.22
CA GLU A 83 5.76 -4.31 -3.85
C GLU A 83 5.09 -3.20 -4.65
N ILE A 84 5.17 -1.98 -4.13
CA ILE A 84 4.49 -0.82 -4.71
C ILE A 84 5.55 0.16 -5.22
N GLU A 85 5.51 0.43 -6.53
CA GLU A 85 6.27 1.52 -7.10
C GLU A 85 5.65 2.85 -6.67
N VAL A 86 6.45 3.78 -6.17
CA VAL A 86 6.02 5.12 -5.77
C VAL A 86 6.95 6.11 -6.45
N ILE A 87 6.37 6.94 -7.33
CA ILE A 87 7.12 7.89 -8.17
C ILE A 87 6.67 9.32 -7.85
N GLY A 88 7.34 9.98 -6.89
CA GLY A 88 7.30 11.44 -6.69
C GLY A 88 5.91 12.09 -6.50
N ASP A 89 5.86 13.43 -6.55
CA ASP A 89 4.64 14.25 -6.42
C ASP A 89 3.75 14.18 -7.69
N ILE A 90 3.33 12.98 -8.08
CA ILE A 90 2.36 12.78 -9.15
C ILE A 90 0.98 12.65 -8.54
N TYR A 91 0.08 13.56 -8.92
CA TYR A 91 -1.33 13.50 -8.55
C TYR A 91 -2.00 12.21 -9.05
N GLY A 92 -2.50 11.42 -8.11
CA GLY A 92 -3.36 10.27 -8.39
C GLY A 92 -2.67 8.93 -8.15
N GLY A 93 -3.49 7.88 -8.03
CA GLY A 93 -3.03 6.54 -7.71
C GLY A 93 -3.05 6.27 -6.20
N GLY A 94 -3.99 5.43 -5.78
CA GLY A 94 -4.14 5.00 -4.40
C GLY A 94 -4.24 3.48 -4.34
N HIS A 95 -3.16 2.80 -3.98
CA HIS A 95 -3.21 1.35 -3.77
C HIS A 95 -3.87 1.04 -2.44
N THR A 96 -4.66 -0.04 -2.39
CA THR A 96 -5.27 -0.51 -1.15
C THR A 96 -4.75 -1.90 -0.84
N ILE A 97 -4.20 -2.06 0.35
CA ILE A 97 -3.85 -3.36 0.92
C ILE A 97 -4.93 -3.69 1.94
N ARG A 98 -5.54 -4.86 1.77
CA ARG A 98 -6.44 -5.44 2.76
C ARG A 98 -5.83 -6.73 3.26
N GLU A 99 -5.16 -6.62 4.40
CA GLU A 99 -4.60 -7.77 5.05
C GLU A 99 -5.67 -8.74 5.54
N GLN A 100 -5.37 -10.03 5.39
CA GLN A 100 -6.24 -11.14 5.80
C GLN A 100 -5.48 -12.23 6.55
N GLY A 101 -4.24 -11.95 6.93
CA GLY A 101 -3.37 -12.85 7.65
C GLY A 101 -3.80 -13.17 9.08
N SER A 102 -3.03 -14.05 9.70
CA SER A 102 -3.13 -14.47 11.09
C SER A 102 -1.99 -13.91 11.92
N ALA A 103 -2.24 -13.66 13.20
CA ALA A 103 -1.20 -13.18 14.10
C ALA A 103 0.02 -14.14 14.11
N GLY A 104 1.21 -13.60 13.84
CA GLY A 104 2.47 -14.35 13.80
C GLY A 104 3.03 -14.56 12.39
N GLU A 105 2.27 -14.19 11.36
CA GLU A 105 2.78 -13.96 10.01
C GLU A 105 3.64 -12.67 9.96
N THR A 106 4.41 -12.49 8.90
CA THR A 106 5.29 -11.31 8.74
C THR A 106 5.15 -10.81 7.33
N ASP A 107 4.28 -9.84 7.17
CA ASP A 107 3.98 -9.21 5.90
C ASP A 107 4.91 -8.02 5.67
N THR A 108 5.21 -7.78 4.40
CA THR A 108 6.12 -6.71 3.99
C THR A 108 5.51 -5.83 2.93
N LEU A 109 5.38 -4.53 3.23
CA LEU A 109 5.18 -3.50 2.23
C LEU A 109 6.54 -2.94 1.83
N ARG A 110 6.92 -3.13 0.57
CA ARG A 110 8.16 -2.62 0.00
C ARG A 110 7.86 -1.53 -1.01
N PHE A 111 8.38 -0.34 -0.74
CA PHE A 111 8.36 0.76 -1.67
C PHE A 111 9.58 0.72 -2.59
N PHE A 112 9.38 1.01 -3.88
CA PHE A 112 10.46 1.18 -4.86
C PHE A 112 10.15 2.31 -5.83
N GLY A 113 11.11 2.73 -6.67
CA GLY A 113 10.91 3.83 -7.62
C GLY A 113 11.34 5.21 -7.10
N GLY A 114 12.16 5.26 -6.04
CA GLY A 114 12.69 6.50 -5.45
C GLY A 114 11.99 6.92 -4.16
N ALA A 115 11.21 6.03 -3.53
CA ALA A 115 10.62 6.27 -2.22
C ALA A 115 11.70 6.40 -1.14
N SER A 116 11.83 7.59 -0.55
CA SER A 116 12.71 7.83 0.58
C SER A 116 11.91 7.85 1.89
N PRO A 117 12.43 7.27 2.99
CA PRO A 117 11.75 7.31 4.29
C PRO A 117 11.43 8.75 4.75
N GLY A 118 12.30 9.71 4.43
CA GLY A 118 12.15 11.11 4.82
C GLY A 118 11.02 11.85 4.10
N ASP A 119 10.59 11.35 2.95
CA ASP A 119 9.50 11.93 2.15
C ASP A 119 8.14 11.25 2.43
N MET A 120 8.13 10.20 3.26
CA MET A 120 6.90 9.49 3.61
C MET A 120 6.17 10.18 4.75
N ARG A 121 4.89 10.43 4.51
CA ARG A 121 3.92 10.87 5.52
C ARG A 121 3.07 9.69 5.93
N VAL A 122 2.95 9.50 7.25
CA VAL A 122 2.17 8.43 7.85
C VAL A 122 0.97 9.03 8.57
N ILE A 123 -0.23 8.69 8.11
CA ILE A 123 -1.48 9.28 8.58
C ILE A 123 -2.41 8.16 9.02
N ARG A 124 -3.05 8.34 10.18
CA ARG A 124 -4.17 7.50 10.58
C ARG A 124 -5.47 8.21 10.22
N ASP A 125 -6.37 7.49 9.55
CA ASP A 125 -7.76 7.90 9.38
C ASP A 125 -8.70 6.75 9.77
N GLY A 126 -9.49 6.98 10.82
CA GLY A 126 -10.27 5.93 11.47
C GLY A 126 -9.43 4.73 11.92
N HIS A 127 -9.67 3.58 11.29
CA HIS A 127 -8.97 2.32 11.54
C HIS A 127 -7.93 1.98 10.48
N SER A 128 -7.80 2.81 9.44
CA SER A 128 -6.87 2.60 8.35
C SER A 128 -5.59 3.43 8.53
N LEU A 129 -4.50 2.92 7.97
CA LEU A 129 -3.22 3.59 7.87
C LEU A 129 -3.02 4.05 6.43
N TYR A 130 -2.71 5.32 6.25
CA TYR A 130 -2.38 5.89 4.96
C TYR A 130 -0.91 6.30 4.94
N MET A 131 -0.19 5.82 3.93
CA MET A 131 1.18 6.21 3.65
C MET A 131 1.23 6.98 2.33
N HIS A 132 1.72 8.21 2.39
CA HIS A 132 1.77 9.12 1.24
C HIS A 132 3.21 9.56 1.02
N GLN A 133 3.68 9.57 -0.24
CA GLN A 133 4.94 10.23 -0.58
C GLN A 133 4.68 11.70 -0.92
N GLY A 134 5.43 12.61 -0.30
CA GLY A 134 5.36 14.04 -0.63
C GLY A 134 4.01 14.68 -0.28
N GLU A 135 3.64 15.71 -1.04
CA GLU A 135 2.36 16.44 -0.86
C GLU A 135 1.25 15.86 -1.74
N TYR A 136 1.61 15.29 -2.89
CA TYR A 136 0.66 14.85 -3.90
C TYR A 136 0.87 13.43 -4.41
N GLY A 137 1.84 12.69 -3.87
CA GLY A 137 2.25 11.39 -4.40
C GLY A 137 1.29 10.24 -4.11
N VAL A 138 1.68 9.06 -4.61
CA VAL A 138 0.92 7.82 -4.49
C VAL A 138 0.60 7.53 -3.04
N THR A 139 -0.65 7.13 -2.81
CA THR A 139 -1.15 6.75 -1.50
C THR A 139 -1.22 5.24 -1.40
N VAL A 140 -0.68 4.67 -0.33
CA VAL A 140 -1.00 3.28 0.05
C VAL A 140 -1.91 3.33 1.27
N ASN A 141 -3.14 2.87 1.10
CA ASN A 141 -4.12 2.67 2.15
C ASN A 141 -4.03 1.23 2.64
N ILE A 142 -3.70 1.04 3.91
CA ILE A 142 -3.73 -0.25 4.59
C ILE A 142 -4.96 -0.26 5.46
N GLU A 143 -5.98 -1.00 5.02
CA GLU A 143 -7.26 -1.07 5.72
C GLU A 143 -7.12 -1.81 7.04
N HIS A 144 -7.86 -1.38 8.06
CA HIS A 144 -7.97 -2.06 9.35
C HIS A 144 -6.65 -2.22 10.14
N PHE A 145 -5.58 -1.52 9.74
CA PHE A 145 -4.26 -1.57 10.40
C PHE A 145 -4.31 -1.33 11.93
N PHE A 146 -5.27 -0.55 12.41
CA PHE A 146 -5.44 -0.25 13.83
C PHE A 146 -6.50 -1.10 14.55
N ASP A 147 -7.12 -2.06 13.87
CA ASP A 147 -8.15 -2.94 14.45
C ASP A 147 -7.56 -4.18 15.14
N ASN A 148 -6.60 -4.85 14.50
CA ASN A 148 -5.99 -6.10 14.98
C ASN A 148 -4.57 -6.26 14.41
N ALA A 149 -3.69 -6.92 15.16
CA ALA A 149 -2.37 -7.33 14.72
C ALA A 149 -2.38 -8.16 13.42
N GLY A 150 -3.38 -9.01 13.19
CA GLY A 150 -3.48 -9.79 11.94
C GLY A 150 -3.89 -8.99 10.69
N TYR A 151 -4.16 -7.68 10.83
CA TYR A 151 -4.42 -6.78 9.70
C TYR A 151 -3.27 -5.79 9.48
N ARG A 152 -2.14 -6.00 10.15
CA ARG A 152 -0.98 -5.13 10.06
C ARG A 152 -0.01 -5.67 9.02
N ILE A 153 0.82 -4.76 8.56
CA ILE A 153 2.06 -5.08 7.87
C ILE A 153 3.18 -4.93 8.88
N GLU A 154 4.00 -5.96 9.08
CA GLU A 154 5.08 -5.95 10.08
C GLU A 154 6.32 -5.18 9.62
N ARG A 155 6.56 -5.13 8.31
CA ARG A 155 7.78 -4.56 7.72
C ARG A 155 7.46 -3.58 6.60
N PHE A 156 8.02 -2.38 6.71
CA PHE A 156 7.95 -1.35 5.67
C PHE A 156 9.36 -1.09 5.15
N GLU A 157 9.64 -1.54 3.93
CA GLU A 157 10.99 -1.56 3.36
C GLU A 157 11.17 -0.49 2.28
N PHE A 158 12.31 0.20 2.32
CA PHE A 158 12.70 1.23 1.37
C PHE A 158 13.93 0.82 0.56
N GLU A 159 14.16 1.45 -0.59
CA GLU A 159 15.27 1.11 -1.49
C GLU A 159 16.67 1.41 -0.90
N ASP A 160 16.75 2.34 0.05
CA ASP A 160 18.00 2.64 0.76
C ASP A 160 18.36 1.59 1.83
N GLY A 161 17.51 0.57 2.01
CA GLY A 161 17.67 -0.48 3.01
C GLY A 161 17.07 -0.15 4.38
N THR A 162 16.45 1.02 4.54
CA THR A 162 15.69 1.36 5.74
C THR A 162 14.49 0.43 5.86
N VAL A 163 14.22 -0.03 7.08
CA VAL A 163 13.05 -0.84 7.43
C VAL A 163 12.38 -0.22 8.63
N TRP A 164 11.09 0.09 8.52
CA TRP A 164 10.25 0.42 9.67
C TRP A 164 9.42 -0.79 10.09
N THR A 165 9.19 -0.89 11.39
CA THR A 165 8.29 -1.87 12.01
C THR A 165 6.86 -1.31 12.10
N ASP A 166 5.88 -2.19 12.22
CA ASP A 166 4.48 -1.84 12.53
C ASP A 166 4.35 -0.86 13.70
N LYS A 167 5.16 -1.05 14.75
CA LYS A 167 5.17 -0.20 15.96
C LYS A 167 5.73 1.19 15.71
N GLU A 168 6.80 1.29 14.91
CA GLU A 168 7.35 2.61 14.54
C GLU A 168 6.34 3.38 13.69
N VAL A 169 5.72 2.71 12.72
CA VAL A 169 4.67 3.32 11.88
C VAL A 169 3.46 3.75 12.70
N GLU A 170 3.03 2.94 13.67
CA GLU A 170 1.98 3.34 14.62
C GLU A 170 2.35 4.60 15.42
N GLN A 171 3.59 4.67 15.93
CA GLN A 171 4.06 5.84 16.66
C GLN A 171 4.11 7.10 15.79
N MET A 172 4.57 6.97 14.53
CA MET A 172 4.55 8.06 13.56
C MET A 172 3.12 8.55 13.29
N ALA A 173 2.17 7.64 13.09
CA ALA A 173 0.77 7.99 12.87
C ALA A 173 0.14 8.72 14.08
N LEU A 174 0.46 8.28 15.30
CA LEU A 174 -0.01 8.93 16.54
C LEU A 174 0.61 10.31 16.76
N ALA A 175 1.89 10.49 16.43
CA ALA A 175 2.57 11.78 16.52
C ALA A 175 1.93 12.82 15.57
N MET A 176 1.56 12.40 14.36
CA MET A 176 0.87 13.25 13.38
C MET A 176 -0.56 13.61 13.82
N ALA A 177 -1.30 12.70 14.44
CA ALA A 177 -2.62 13.03 15.01
C ALA A 177 -2.51 14.04 16.17
N GLY A 178 -1.42 14.00 16.95
CA GLY A 178 -1.16 14.94 18.03
C GLY A 178 -0.77 16.35 17.56
N SER A 179 -0.11 16.48 16.40
CA SER A 179 0.29 17.78 15.85
C SER A 179 -0.87 18.55 15.23
N THR A 180 -1.85 17.86 14.64
CA THR A 180 -3.09 18.49 14.09
C THR A 180 -4.08 18.89 15.18
N GLY A 181 -4.03 18.27 16.36
CA GLY A 181 -4.84 18.62 17.53
C GLY A 181 -4.46 19.94 18.23
N ALA A 182 -3.33 20.57 17.85
CA ALA A 182 -2.89 21.86 18.38
C ALA A 182 -3.44 23.08 17.61
N GLY A 183 -4.17 22.87 16.50
CA GLY A 183 -4.83 23.91 15.71
C GLY A 183 -6.36 23.83 15.83
N GLY A 184 -6.97 24.76 16.57
CA GLY A 184 -8.39 24.75 16.88
C GLY A 184 -9.33 24.87 15.67
N SER A 185 -10.43 24.11 15.74
CA SER A 185 -11.78 24.36 15.20
C SER A 185 -11.92 24.93 13.78
N GLY A 186 -12.34 24.07 12.85
CA GLY A 186 -13.17 24.46 11.72
C GLY A 186 -12.57 24.13 10.35
N GLN A 187 -13.35 23.37 9.58
CA GLN A 187 -13.16 23.07 8.15
C GLN A 187 -12.28 21.86 7.84
N ALA A 188 -12.91 20.69 7.84
CA ALA A 188 -12.57 19.65 6.87
C ALA A 188 -12.54 20.30 5.46
N GLN A 189 -11.53 19.93 4.66
CA GLN A 189 -11.29 20.31 3.25
C GLN A 189 -10.22 21.37 2.93
N ALA A 190 -9.31 21.77 3.82
CA ALA A 190 -8.23 22.71 3.43
C ALA A 190 -6.89 22.58 4.17
N ALA A 191 -6.54 21.41 4.68
CA ALA A 191 -5.31 21.20 5.46
C ALA A 191 -4.25 20.40 4.69
N LEU A 192 -3.82 20.88 3.52
CA LEU A 192 -2.58 20.40 2.87
C LEU A 192 -1.48 21.48 2.85
N GLU A 193 -1.81 22.75 3.12
CA GLU A 193 -0.90 23.88 2.84
C GLU A 193 0.04 24.29 3.98
N ASP A 194 -0.01 23.69 5.17
CA ASP A 194 0.83 24.16 6.29
C ASP A 194 1.20 23.06 7.29
N PHE A 195 2.10 22.15 6.91
CA PHE A 195 2.67 21.17 7.85
C PHE A 195 4.19 21.33 7.99
N PRO A 196 4.71 21.54 9.22
CA PRO A 196 6.14 21.54 9.46
C PRO A 196 6.70 20.12 9.33
N ASN A 197 7.84 19.99 8.63
CA ASN A 197 8.67 18.79 8.59
C ASN A 197 9.01 18.30 10.01
N ILE A 198 8.35 17.25 10.49
CA ILE A 198 8.82 16.50 11.65
C ILE A 198 9.80 15.43 11.13
N LEU A 199 11.04 15.88 10.91
CA LEU A 199 12.21 15.02 10.72
C LEU A 199 12.54 14.37 12.08
N LEU A 200 12.06 13.15 12.34
CA LEU A 200 12.65 12.29 13.36
C LEU A 200 13.78 11.48 12.73
N ALA A 201 14.91 12.15 12.49
CA ALA A 201 16.16 11.46 12.26
C ALA A 201 16.61 10.78 13.56
N SER A 202 16.64 9.46 13.58
CA SER A 202 17.50 8.72 14.50
C SER A 202 18.30 7.69 13.72
N SER A 203 19.42 8.13 13.14
CA SER A 203 20.45 7.22 12.67
C SER A 203 21.07 6.49 13.87
N PRO A 204 21.23 5.17 13.84
CA PRO A 204 22.04 4.48 14.83
C PRO A 204 23.52 4.81 14.57
N MET A 205 24.17 5.46 15.55
CA MET A 205 25.63 5.44 15.64
C MET A 205 26.08 4.00 15.86
N ILE A 206 26.74 3.42 14.86
CA ILE A 206 27.54 2.19 15.04
C ILE A 206 28.99 2.65 15.33
N PRO A 207 29.65 2.04 16.34
CA PRO A 207 30.86 2.59 16.98
C PRO A 207 32.13 2.58 16.14
#